data_AF-A0A932XDA6-F1
#
_entry.id   AF-A0A932XDA6-F1
#
_cell.length_a   1.000
_cell.length_b   1.000
_cell.length_c   1.000
_cell.angle_alpha   90.00
_cell.angle_beta   90.00
_cell.angle_gamma   90.00
#
_symmetry.space_group_name_H-M   'P 1'
#
loop_
_entity.id
_entity.type
_entity.pdbx_description
1 polymer ?
#
loop_
_entity_poly.entity_id
_entity_poly.type
_entity_poly.pdbx_seq_one_letter_code
_entity_poly.pdbx_strand_id
1 'polypeptide(L)'
;MTFTDSQRPLRLKCLGCEALARIAYLCAAQSPHLVDLTLYEIGLHNRPGELRATLQAAIDSASPDKYDAVVLIYGLCGQATLGLQARHTPLVIPKAHDCITLFLGDRARYKQTFEEEPGTYWYTNDYMERKANSGVSLGTGLEIDLAAVYDEYVEKYGKDNADYLMEVMGTWRQHYKRAVYIDNGIG
;
A
#
# COMPACT_ATOMS: atom_id res chain seq x y z
N MET A 1 -38.08 12.48 6.79
CA MET A 1 -37.54 12.96 5.49
C MET A 1 -36.88 11.77 4.82
N THR A 2 -37.57 11.19 3.86
CA THR A 2 -37.11 10.10 3.00
C THR A 2 -36.12 10.66 1.99
N PHE A 3 -34.87 10.20 2.04
CA PHE A 3 -33.90 10.47 0.97
C PHE A 3 -34.26 9.58 -0.22
N THR A 4 -35.05 10.12 -1.13
CA THR A 4 -35.05 9.68 -2.52
C THR A 4 -33.81 10.29 -3.18
N ASP A 5 -32.78 9.48 -3.37
CA ASP A 5 -31.85 9.71 -4.47
C ASP A 5 -31.67 8.40 -5.22
N SER A 6 -32.52 8.20 -6.23
CA SER A 6 -32.37 7.11 -7.19
C SER A 6 -31.23 7.46 -8.16
N GLN A 7 -30.01 7.60 -7.65
CA GLN A 7 -28.84 7.61 -8.51
C GLN A 7 -28.60 6.19 -9.00
N ARG A 8 -28.47 6.05 -10.33
CA ARG A 8 -28.08 4.79 -10.94
C ARG A 8 -26.82 4.25 -10.25
N PRO A 9 -26.69 2.93 -10.03
CA PRO A 9 -25.44 2.33 -9.57
C PRO A 9 -24.27 2.81 -10.43
N LEU A 10 -23.22 3.31 -9.78
CA LEU A 10 -21.98 3.66 -10.46
C LEU A 10 -21.24 2.40 -10.90
N ARG A 11 -20.42 2.52 -11.95
CA ARG A 11 -19.43 1.53 -12.36
C ARG A 11 -18.05 2.02 -11.96
N LEU A 12 -17.45 1.37 -10.98
CA LEU A 12 -16.17 1.77 -10.39
C LEU A 12 -15.07 0.82 -10.84
N LYS A 13 -13.95 1.36 -11.35
CA LYS A 13 -12.71 0.59 -11.50
C LYS A 13 -11.93 0.70 -10.19
N CYS A 14 -11.81 -0.39 -9.45
CA CYS A 14 -11.07 -0.41 -8.20
C CYS A 14 -9.68 -1.01 -8.39
N LEU A 15 -8.65 -0.30 -7.97
CA LEU A 15 -7.25 -0.71 -8.04
C LEU A 15 -6.71 -0.82 -6.60
N GLY A 16 -6.31 -2.01 -6.17
CA GLY A 16 -5.96 -2.26 -4.77
C GLY A 16 -4.75 -3.16 -4.56
N CYS A 17 -4.19 -3.11 -3.35
CA CYS A 17 -3.15 -4.05 -2.93
C CYS A 17 -3.78 -5.37 -2.49
N GLU A 18 -3.17 -6.49 -2.87
CA GLU A 18 -3.57 -7.82 -2.40
C GLU A 18 -3.57 -7.96 -0.86
N ALA A 19 -2.81 -7.13 -0.14
CA ALA A 19 -2.85 -7.11 1.31
C ALA A 19 -4.27 -6.80 1.85
N LEU A 20 -5.11 -6.09 1.09
CA LEU A 20 -6.50 -5.77 1.44
C LEU A 20 -7.53 -6.64 0.70
N ALA A 21 -7.13 -7.75 0.08
CA ALA A 21 -7.98 -8.51 -0.84
C ALA A 21 -9.35 -8.86 -0.25
N ARG A 22 -9.41 -9.47 0.94
CA ARG A 22 -10.68 -9.88 1.58
C ARG A 22 -11.57 -8.69 1.88
N ILE A 23 -11.01 -7.61 2.42
CA ILE A 23 -11.75 -6.37 2.72
C ILE A 23 -12.28 -5.76 1.42
N ALA A 24 -11.44 -5.69 0.38
CA ALA A 24 -11.81 -5.13 -0.91
C ALA A 24 -12.96 -5.92 -1.56
N TYR A 25 -12.89 -7.26 -1.56
CA TYR A 25 -13.97 -8.11 -2.07
C TYR A 25 -15.24 -8.01 -1.23
N LEU A 26 -15.14 -7.97 0.10
CA LEU A 26 -16.31 -7.79 0.97
C LEU A 26 -17.00 -6.45 0.71
N CYS A 27 -16.24 -5.36 0.66
CA CYS A 27 -16.74 -4.03 0.33
C CYS A 27 -17.38 -4.00 -1.06
N ALA A 28 -16.76 -4.64 -2.06
CA ALA A 28 -17.33 -4.76 -3.40
C ALA A 28 -18.66 -5.53 -3.41
N ALA A 29 -18.75 -6.65 -2.68
CA ALA A 29 -19.95 -7.47 -2.60
C ALA A 29 -21.12 -6.78 -1.86
N GLN A 30 -20.82 -5.89 -0.92
CA GLN A 30 -21.82 -5.13 -0.16
C GLN A 30 -22.14 -3.76 -0.77
N SER A 31 -21.41 -3.35 -1.82
CA SER A 31 -21.57 -2.05 -2.44
C SER A 31 -22.90 -1.95 -3.22
N PRO A 32 -23.60 -0.80 -3.19
CA PRO A 32 -24.71 -0.53 -4.10
C PRO A 32 -24.23 -0.23 -5.54
N HIS A 33 -22.92 -0.24 -5.80
CA HIS A 33 -22.28 0.06 -7.07
C HIS A 33 -21.61 -1.18 -7.67
N LEU A 34 -21.45 -1.20 -8.99
CA LEU A 34 -20.67 -2.24 -9.66
C LEU A 34 -19.18 -1.94 -9.50
N VAL A 35 -18.44 -2.82 -8.82
CA VAL A 35 -17.01 -2.65 -8.57
C VAL A 35 -16.21 -3.68 -9.36
N ASP A 36 -15.46 -3.21 -10.35
CA ASP A 36 -14.48 -4.00 -11.11
C ASP A 36 -13.11 -3.90 -10.41
N LEU A 37 -12.77 -4.92 -9.62
CA LEU A 37 -11.58 -4.95 -8.78
C LEU A 37 -10.38 -5.58 -9.50
N THR A 38 -9.28 -4.84 -9.56
CA THR A 38 -7.94 -5.34 -9.90
C THR A 38 -7.05 -5.23 -8.67
N LEU A 39 -6.46 -6.35 -8.26
CA LEU A 39 -5.50 -6.42 -7.17
C LEU A 39 -4.09 -6.58 -7.75
N TYR A 40 -3.12 -5.91 -7.13
CA TYR A 40 -1.70 -6.07 -7.44
C TYR A 40 -0.96 -6.74 -6.30
N GLU A 41 0.05 -7.52 -6.67
CA GLU A 41 0.91 -8.26 -5.76
C GLU A 41 1.42 -7.38 -4.64
N ILE A 42 1.42 -7.92 -3.43
CA ILE A 42 1.86 -7.22 -2.23
C ILE A 42 3.26 -6.64 -2.44
N GLY A 43 4.20 -7.37 -3.05
CA GLY A 43 5.59 -6.92 -3.24
C GLY A 43 5.78 -5.70 -4.13
N LEU A 44 4.78 -5.28 -4.92
CA LEU A 44 4.92 -4.15 -5.82
C LEU A 44 5.14 -2.82 -5.08
N HIS A 45 4.68 -2.68 -3.83
CA HIS A 45 4.90 -1.48 -3.02
C HIS A 45 6.38 -1.24 -2.65
N ASN A 46 7.23 -2.26 -2.73
CA ASN A 46 8.67 -2.12 -2.51
C ASN A 46 9.37 -1.37 -3.66
N ARG A 47 8.69 -1.23 -4.80
CA ARG A 47 9.18 -0.56 -6.02
C ARG A 47 8.22 0.58 -6.39
N PRO A 48 8.20 1.70 -5.63
CA PRO A 48 7.16 2.74 -5.74
C PRO A 48 7.09 3.39 -7.13
N GLY A 49 8.22 3.46 -7.86
CA GLY A 49 8.23 3.91 -9.26
C GLY A 49 7.48 2.98 -10.21
N GLU A 50 7.70 1.67 -10.09
CA GLU A 50 6.99 0.65 -10.87
C GLU A 50 5.51 0.59 -10.49
N LEU A 51 5.18 0.66 -9.19
CA LEU A 51 3.81 0.74 -8.72
C LEU A 51 3.10 1.97 -9.31
N ARG A 52 3.75 3.15 -9.29
CA ARG A 52 3.18 4.38 -9.89
C ARG A 52 2.91 4.19 -11.38
N ALA A 53 3.87 3.68 -12.14
CA ALA A 53 3.71 3.46 -13.58
C ALA A 53 2.58 2.47 -13.87
N THR A 54 2.48 1.39 -13.08
CA THR A 54 1.42 0.38 -13.18
C THR A 54 0.04 0.97 -12.91
N LEU A 55 -0.10 1.74 -11.82
CA LEU A 55 -1.35 2.40 -11.47
C LEU A 55 -1.73 3.46 -12.52
N GLN A 56 -0.77 4.24 -13.01
CA GLN A 56 -1.03 5.24 -14.04
C GLN A 56 -1.51 4.59 -15.34
N ALA A 57 -0.89 3.49 -15.78
CA ALA A 57 -1.33 2.77 -16.98
C ALA A 57 -2.77 2.23 -16.83
N ALA A 58 -3.11 1.72 -15.64
CA ALA A 58 -4.47 1.27 -15.36
C ALA A 58 -5.49 2.44 -15.35
N ILE A 59 -5.12 3.59 -14.78
CA ILE A 59 -5.93 4.82 -14.82
C ILE A 59 -6.11 5.32 -16.26
N ASP A 60 -5.04 5.34 -17.05
CA ASP A 60 -5.07 5.78 -18.45
C ASP A 60 -5.98 4.88 -19.30
N SER A 61 -6.04 3.58 -18.99
CA SER A 61 -6.91 2.60 -19.67
C SER A 61 -8.38 2.63 -19.25
N ALA A 62 -8.72 3.33 -18.16
CA ALA A 62 -10.08 3.38 -17.65
C ALA A 62 -10.93 4.33 -18.50
N SER A 63 -11.64 3.79 -19.49
CA SER A 63 -12.52 4.57 -20.38
C SER A 63 -13.70 5.19 -19.62
N PRO A 64 -14.02 6.48 -19.84
CA PRO A 64 -15.17 7.15 -19.24
C PRO A 64 -16.52 6.60 -19.75
N ASP A 65 -16.53 5.91 -20.89
CA ASP A 65 -17.74 5.22 -21.38
C ASP A 65 -18.06 3.94 -20.58
N LYS A 66 -17.07 3.42 -19.83
CA LYS A 66 -17.17 2.18 -19.08
C LYS A 66 -17.26 2.40 -17.57
N TYR A 67 -16.53 3.38 -17.05
CA TYR A 67 -16.40 3.64 -15.62
C TYR A 67 -16.76 5.09 -15.27
N ASP A 68 -17.49 5.24 -14.18
CA ASP A 68 -17.83 6.54 -13.61
C ASP A 68 -16.67 7.10 -12.77
N ALA A 69 -15.84 6.25 -12.17
CA ALA A 69 -14.63 6.63 -11.44
C ALA A 69 -13.62 5.48 -11.33
N VAL A 70 -12.35 5.83 -11.16
CA VAL A 70 -11.28 4.95 -10.67
C VAL A 70 -11.10 5.20 -9.17
N VAL A 71 -11.14 4.14 -8.36
CA VAL A 71 -10.99 4.22 -6.91
C VAL A 71 -9.77 3.42 -6.46
N LEU A 72 -8.89 4.01 -5.65
CA LEU A 72 -7.69 3.34 -5.15
C LEU A 72 -7.90 2.78 -3.74
N ILE A 73 -7.47 1.55 -3.52
CA ILE A 73 -7.24 0.97 -2.18
C ILE A 73 -5.73 0.99 -1.93
N TYR A 74 -5.17 2.20 -1.91
CA TYR A 74 -3.77 2.49 -1.66
C TYR A 74 -3.62 3.83 -0.93
N GLY A 75 -2.78 3.87 0.12
CA GLY A 75 -2.27 5.13 0.67
C GLY A 75 -1.12 5.71 -0.17
N LEU A 76 -0.25 6.52 0.43
CA LEU A 76 0.97 7.00 -0.27
C LEU A 76 1.96 5.87 -0.56
N CYS A 77 2.07 4.84 0.28
CA CYS A 77 2.84 3.60 0.05
C CYS A 77 4.23 3.86 -0.56
N GLY A 78 5.12 4.53 0.18
CA GLY A 78 6.44 4.92 -0.37
C GLY A 78 6.37 5.99 -1.46
N GLN A 79 5.32 6.82 -1.45
CA GLN A 79 5.02 7.84 -2.46
C GLN A 79 4.61 7.29 -3.84
N ALA A 80 4.21 6.02 -3.94
CA ALA A 80 3.76 5.42 -5.19
C ALA A 80 2.54 6.13 -5.80
N THR A 81 1.61 6.64 -4.99
CA THR A 81 0.43 7.37 -5.49
C THR A 81 0.69 8.86 -5.72
N LEU A 82 1.85 9.38 -5.32
CA LEU A 82 2.23 10.77 -5.58
C LEU A 82 2.42 10.99 -7.09
N GLY A 83 1.79 12.04 -7.63
CA GLY A 83 1.92 12.43 -9.04
C GLY A 83 1.02 11.65 -10.00
N LEU A 84 0.17 10.74 -9.51
CA LEU A 84 -0.88 10.14 -10.33
C LEU A 84 -1.81 11.22 -10.86
N GLN A 85 -2.18 11.10 -12.13
CA GLN A 85 -3.05 12.06 -12.81
C GLN A 85 -4.36 11.38 -13.17
N ALA A 86 -5.47 11.99 -12.74
CA ALA A 86 -6.77 11.71 -13.35
C ALA A 86 -6.69 12.10 -14.84
N ARG A 87 -7.03 11.17 -15.73
CA ARG A 87 -7.08 11.42 -17.17
C ARG A 87 -8.48 11.86 -17.57
N HIS A 88 -9.24 10.94 -18.13
CA HIS A 88 -10.60 11.15 -18.62
C HIS A 88 -11.65 10.69 -17.60
N THR A 89 -11.25 9.84 -16.66
CA THR A 89 -12.10 9.26 -15.62
C THR A 89 -11.70 9.83 -14.26
N PRO A 90 -12.66 10.29 -13.42
CA PRO A 90 -12.37 10.79 -12.08
C PRO A 90 -11.58 9.79 -11.24
N LEU A 91 -10.57 10.28 -10.53
CA LEU A 91 -9.70 9.47 -9.66
C LEU A 91 -10.00 9.78 -8.19
N VAL A 92 -10.34 8.75 -7.41
CA VAL A 92 -10.59 8.84 -5.97
C VAL A 92 -9.48 8.10 -5.24
N ILE A 93 -8.77 8.81 -4.36
CA ILE A 93 -7.65 8.28 -3.57
C ILE A 93 -7.92 8.55 -2.09
N PRO A 94 -7.72 7.56 -1.20
CA PRO A 94 -7.85 7.78 0.23
C PRO A 94 -6.71 8.65 0.74
N LYS A 95 -7.02 9.55 1.67
CA LYS A 95 -6.02 10.38 2.36
C LYS A 95 -5.32 9.58 3.45
N ALA A 96 -4.40 8.71 3.04
CA ALA A 96 -3.71 7.74 3.90
C ALA A 96 -2.19 7.74 3.66
N HIS A 97 -1.40 7.51 4.72
CA HIS A 97 0.07 7.42 4.59
C HIS A 97 0.48 6.15 3.83
N ASP A 98 -0.21 5.05 4.09
CA ASP A 98 0.02 3.75 3.46
C ASP A 98 -1.22 2.85 3.67
N CYS A 99 -1.10 1.59 3.28
CA CYS A 99 -2.15 0.59 3.51
C CYS A 99 -2.40 0.29 4.99
N ILE A 100 -1.43 0.51 5.91
CA ILE A 100 -1.64 0.34 7.35
C ILE A 100 -2.67 1.35 7.84
N THR A 101 -2.61 2.61 7.37
CA THR A 101 -3.64 3.60 7.69
C THR A 101 -5.04 3.15 7.28
N LEU A 102 -5.17 2.43 6.14
CA LEU A 102 -6.45 1.91 5.67
C LEU A 102 -6.99 0.80 6.56
N PHE A 103 -6.14 -0.15 6.99
CA PHE A 103 -6.53 -1.17 7.97
C PHE A 103 -6.93 -0.55 9.30
N LEU A 104 -6.20 0.47 9.74
CA LEU A 104 -6.51 1.20 10.96
C LEU A 104 -7.74 2.10 10.79
N GLY A 105 -8.31 2.28 9.60
CA GLY A 105 -9.54 3.06 9.38
C GLY A 105 -9.54 4.51 9.87
N ASP A 106 -8.41 5.00 10.39
CA ASP A 106 -8.28 6.28 11.06
C ASP A 106 -6.83 6.75 11.03
N ARG A 107 -6.64 7.94 10.46
CA ARG A 107 -5.35 8.62 10.38
C ARG A 107 -4.83 9.02 11.75
N ALA A 108 -5.68 9.41 12.69
CA ALA A 108 -5.28 9.76 14.05
C ALA A 108 -4.74 8.54 14.79
N ARG A 109 -5.44 7.40 14.71
CA ARG A 109 -4.96 6.11 15.24
C ARG A 109 -3.63 5.67 14.65
N TYR A 110 -3.47 5.77 13.32
CA TYR A 110 -2.18 5.51 12.67
C TYR A 110 -1.08 6.40 13.23
N LYS A 111 -1.33 7.71 13.31
CA LYS A 111 -0.36 8.70 13.80
C LYS A 111 0.05 8.40 15.24
N GLN A 112 -0.90 8.17 16.13
CA GLN A 112 -0.63 7.81 17.53
C GLN A 112 0.27 6.57 17.62
N THR A 113 -0.12 5.50 16.92
CA THR A 113 0.61 4.22 16.97
C THR A 113 2.03 4.33 16.43
N PHE A 114 2.22 5.18 15.41
CA PHE A 114 3.52 5.48 14.81
C PHE A 114 4.40 6.38 15.71
N GLU A 115 3.83 7.38 16.38
CA GLU A 115 4.55 8.26 17.30
C GLU A 115 4.99 7.53 18.57
N GLU A 116 4.17 6.62 19.08
CA GLU A 116 4.49 5.83 20.27
C GLU A 116 5.59 4.79 19.97
N GLU A 117 5.51 4.10 18.84
CA GLU A 117 6.34 2.92 18.55
C GLU A 117 6.50 2.73 17.03
N PRO A 118 7.37 3.52 16.38
CA PRO A 118 7.54 3.50 14.93
C PRO A 118 8.11 2.15 14.42
N GLY A 119 8.84 1.43 15.27
CA GLY A 119 9.38 0.10 14.97
C GLY A 119 8.35 -1.02 15.20
N THR A 120 7.28 -1.02 14.41
CA THR A 120 6.23 -2.03 14.48
C THR A 120 6.19 -2.89 13.24
N TYR A 121 6.27 -4.20 13.42
CA TYR A 121 5.93 -5.17 12.39
C TYR A 121 4.42 -5.34 12.30
N TRP A 122 3.85 -5.12 11.12
CA TRP A 122 2.41 -5.20 10.88
C TRP A 122 2.04 -6.46 10.12
N TYR A 123 1.03 -7.17 10.62
CA TYR A 123 0.54 -8.40 10.04
C TYR A 123 -0.97 -8.33 9.83
N THR A 124 -1.44 -8.84 8.70
CA THR A 124 -2.84 -9.11 8.41
C THR A 124 -2.94 -10.51 7.81
N ASN A 125 -4.12 -11.12 7.85
CA ASN A 125 -4.28 -12.46 7.31
C ASN A 125 -3.93 -12.53 5.80
N ASP A 126 -4.47 -11.60 5.02
CA ASP A 126 -4.15 -11.47 3.58
C ASP A 126 -2.66 -11.23 3.34
N TYR A 127 -2.00 -10.41 4.15
CA TYR A 127 -0.57 -10.21 4.03
C TYR A 127 0.18 -11.53 4.26
N MET A 128 -0.10 -12.25 5.35
CA MET A 128 0.63 -13.49 5.68
C MET A 128 0.42 -14.59 4.64
N GLU A 129 -0.78 -14.69 4.06
CA GLU A 129 -1.12 -15.74 3.08
C GLU A 129 -0.65 -15.41 1.65
N ARG A 130 -0.55 -14.14 1.29
CA ARG A 130 -0.28 -13.70 -0.09
C ARG A 130 1.11 -13.09 -0.29
N LYS A 131 1.92 -13.00 0.77
CA LYS A 131 3.24 -12.36 0.75
C LYS A 131 4.33 -13.12 0.00
N ALA A 132 4.09 -13.72 -1.17
CA ALA A 132 4.97 -14.65 -1.87
C ALA A 132 6.36 -14.05 -2.26
N ASN A 133 7.15 -13.66 -1.25
CA ASN A 133 8.39 -12.86 -1.18
C ASN A 133 8.28 -11.39 -0.73
N SER A 134 7.09 -10.85 -0.41
CA SER A 134 6.95 -9.42 -0.10
C SER A 134 7.31 -9.06 1.36
N GLY A 135 8.59 -9.09 1.72
CA GLY A 135 9.11 -8.60 3.01
C GLY A 135 8.69 -9.40 4.25
N VAL A 136 9.19 -9.01 5.42
CA VAL A 136 8.91 -9.68 6.71
C VAL A 136 7.56 -9.25 7.30
N SER A 137 7.17 -7.99 7.08
CA SER A 137 5.90 -7.41 7.55
C SER A 137 5.37 -6.34 6.58
N LEU A 138 4.09 -6.00 6.71
CA LEU A 138 3.47 -4.95 5.90
C LEU A 138 4.18 -3.61 6.11
N GLY A 139 4.52 -2.92 5.02
CA GLY A 139 5.21 -1.63 5.05
C GLY A 139 6.73 -1.72 5.20
N THR A 140 7.29 -2.92 5.41
CA THR A 140 8.75 -3.10 5.41
C THR A 140 9.25 -3.47 4.01
N GLY A 141 9.91 -2.52 3.34
CA GLY A 141 10.54 -2.69 2.02
C GLY A 141 11.84 -3.51 2.05
N LEU A 142 11.94 -4.49 2.95
CA LEU A 142 13.19 -5.17 3.31
C LEU A 142 13.50 -6.36 2.42
N GLU A 143 13.55 -6.12 1.11
CA GLU A 143 14.35 -6.95 0.20
C GLU A 143 15.61 -6.16 -0.14
N ILE A 144 16.42 -5.84 0.87
CA ILE A 144 17.74 -5.26 0.64
C ILE A 144 18.72 -6.43 0.59
N ASP A 145 19.27 -6.72 -0.58
CA ASP A 145 20.48 -7.53 -0.69
C ASP A 145 21.62 -6.74 -0.05
N LEU A 146 21.82 -6.98 1.25
CA LEU A 146 22.80 -6.27 2.06
C LEU A 146 24.23 -6.48 1.56
N ALA A 147 24.49 -7.58 0.84
CA ALA A 147 25.79 -7.82 0.23
C ALA A 147 25.99 -6.92 -0.99
N ALA A 148 25.02 -6.85 -1.89
CA ALA A 148 25.08 -5.97 -3.05
C ALA A 148 25.14 -4.48 -2.65
N VAL A 149 24.38 -4.07 -1.63
CA VAL A 149 24.43 -2.70 -1.10
C VAL A 149 25.78 -2.37 -0.46
N TYR A 150 26.36 -3.33 0.26
CA TYR A 150 27.69 -3.15 0.82
C TYR A 150 28.75 -2.99 -0.26
N ASP A 151 28.74 -3.85 -1.29
CA ASP A 151 29.68 -3.77 -2.40
C ASP A 151 29.57 -2.42 -3.14
N GLU A 152 28.35 -1.93 -3.41
CA GLU A 152 28.11 -0.60 -3.98
C GLU A 152 28.69 0.51 -3.10
N TYR A 153 28.49 0.43 -1.78
CA TYR A 153 28.98 1.45 -0.85
C TYR A 153 30.49 1.42 -0.71
N VAL A 154 31.11 0.24 -0.76
CA VAL A 154 32.57 0.12 -0.78
C VAL A 154 33.13 0.78 -2.04
N GLU A 155 32.51 0.54 -3.21
CA GLU A 155 32.93 1.15 -4.48
C GLU A 155 32.79 2.68 -4.45
N LYS A 156 31.68 3.18 -3.93
CA LYS A 156 31.33 4.61 -4.00
C LYS A 156 31.96 5.46 -2.89
N TYR A 157 32.12 4.90 -1.70
CA TYR A 157 32.48 5.64 -0.49
C TYR A 157 33.73 5.09 0.21
N GLY A 158 34.26 3.95 -0.23
CA GLY A 158 35.36 3.26 0.43
C GLY A 158 34.90 2.43 1.62
N LYS A 159 35.74 1.46 2.01
CA LYS A 159 35.42 0.44 3.01
C LYS A 159 34.97 1.01 4.36
N ASP A 160 35.73 1.94 4.94
CA ASP A 160 35.44 2.46 6.27
C ASP A 160 34.08 3.20 6.32
N ASN A 161 33.72 3.91 5.26
CA ASN A 161 32.42 4.56 5.15
C ASN A 161 31.31 3.55 4.88
N ALA A 162 31.56 2.53 4.07
CA ALA A 162 30.59 1.45 3.83
C ALA A 162 30.28 0.68 5.12
N ASP A 163 31.32 0.35 5.92
CA ASP A 163 31.18 -0.30 7.22
C ASP A 163 30.32 0.56 8.17
N TYR A 164 30.59 1.86 8.27
CA TYR A 164 29.79 2.80 9.07
C TYR A 164 28.35 2.92 8.56
N LEU A 165 28.14 3.04 7.25
CA LEU A 165 26.80 3.13 6.65
C LEU A 165 25.99 1.86 6.91
N MET A 166 26.62 0.68 6.81
CA MET A 166 25.96 -0.59 7.12
C MET A 166 25.65 -0.75 8.61
N GLU A 167 26.53 -0.27 9.50
CA GLU A 167 26.26 -0.23 10.94
C GLU A 167 25.03 0.66 11.23
N VAL A 168 25.01 1.87 10.71
CA VAL A 168 23.87 2.81 10.83
C VAL A 168 22.62 2.20 10.21
N MET A 169 22.70 1.59 9.02
CA MET A 169 21.60 0.87 8.39
C MET A 169 21.25 -0.45 9.10
N GLY A 170 22.04 -0.95 10.03
CA GLY A 170 21.71 -2.10 10.86
C GLY A 170 20.91 -1.71 12.11
N THR A 171 21.09 -0.47 12.59
CA THR A 171 20.45 0.00 13.83
C THR A 171 18.92 0.04 13.77
N TRP A 172 18.29 0.19 12.60
CA TRP A 172 16.82 0.18 12.51
C TRP A 172 16.22 -1.13 13.06
N ARG A 173 16.89 -2.29 12.90
CA ARG A 173 16.43 -3.57 13.46
C ARG A 173 16.35 -3.55 14.99
N GLN A 174 17.21 -2.77 15.64
CA GLN A 174 17.21 -2.61 17.10
C GLN A 174 16.02 -1.79 17.61
N HIS A 175 15.36 -1.04 16.71
CA HIS A 175 14.20 -0.22 17.02
C HIS A 175 12.86 -0.93 16.75
N TYR A 176 12.85 -2.02 15.97
CA TYR A 176 11.66 -2.84 15.77
C TYR A 176 11.46 -3.82 16.93
N LYS A 177 10.62 -3.43 17.90
CA LYS A 177 10.40 -4.19 19.14
C LYS A 177 8.97 -4.70 19.31
N ARG A 178 8.05 -4.27 18.43
CA ARG A 178 6.63 -4.57 18.50
C ARG A 178 6.17 -5.30 17.24
N ALA A 179 5.28 -6.27 17.42
CA ALA A 179 4.52 -6.89 16.34
C ALA A 179 3.03 -6.70 16.61
N VAL A 180 2.27 -6.30 15.59
CA VAL A 180 0.82 -6.11 15.66
C VAL A 180 0.18 -6.96 14.58
N TYR A 181 -0.75 -7.82 14.99
CA TYR A 181 -1.67 -8.48 14.09
C TYR A 181 -2.99 -7.69 14.06
N ILE A 182 -3.39 -7.25 12.87
CA ILE A 182 -4.67 -6.58 12.66
C ILE A 182 -5.69 -7.62 12.23
N ASP A 183 -6.63 -7.90 13.12
CA ASP A 183 -7.84 -8.66 12.83
C ASP A 183 -8.94 -7.73 12.33
N ASN A 184 -9.41 -7.97 11.11
CA ASN A 184 -10.49 -7.19 10.50
C ASN A 184 -11.86 -7.89 10.65
N GLY A 185 -11.93 -9.00 11.39
CA GLY A 185 -13.15 -9.79 11.57
C GLY A 185 -13.60 -10.53 10.31
N ILE A 186 -12.70 -10.71 9.33
CA ILE A 186 -12.95 -11.36 8.05
C ILE A 186 -11.94 -12.50 7.92
N GLY A 187 -12.41 -13.73 8.18
CA GLY A 187 -11.61 -14.96 8.20
C GLY A 187 -12.50 -16.18 8.08
#